data_AF-A0A970Y9F1-F1
#
_entry.id   AF-A0A970Y9F1-F1
#
_cell.length_a   1.000
_cell.length_b   1.000
_cell.length_c   1.000
_cell.angle_alpha   90.00
_cell.angle_beta   90.00
_cell.angle_gamma   90.00
#
_symmetry.space_group_name_H-M   'P 1'
#
loop_
_entity.id
_entity.type
_entity.pdbx_description
1 polymer ?
#
loop_
_entity_poly.entity_id
_entity_poly.type
_entity_poly.pdbx_seq_one_letter_code
_entity_poly.pdbx_strand_id
1 'polypeptide(L)'
;MKVRSEDEILSTLDDSGRCMGLGFMPEQKAFCGREFRVVKIVQRIMLETNSELRTMKSPTLFLEGVFCSGEFHGNCDRSCYLFWKEPWLERVTKG
;
A
#
# COMPACT_ATOMS: atom_id res chain seq x y z
N MET A 1 -4.65 7.17 -10.01
CA MET A 1 -4.18 5.79 -10.09
C MET A 1 -5.35 4.89 -9.75
N LYS A 2 -5.58 3.83 -10.51
CA LYS A 2 -6.55 2.79 -10.17
C LYS A 2 -5.81 1.67 -9.46
N VAL A 3 -6.34 1.21 -8.32
CA VAL A 3 -5.81 -0.01 -7.68
C VAL A 3 -6.24 -1.20 -8.53
N ARG A 4 -5.31 -2.08 -8.86
CA ARG A 4 -5.59 -3.33 -9.59
C ARG A 4 -6.59 -4.21 -8.83
N SER A 5 -7.10 -5.23 -9.51
CA SER A 5 -7.91 -6.26 -8.86
C SER A 5 -7.08 -7.04 -7.83
N GLU A 6 -7.78 -7.71 -6.90
CA GLU A 6 -7.11 -8.55 -5.90
C GLU A 6 -6.27 -9.65 -6.57
N ASP A 7 -6.82 -10.37 -7.54
CA ASP A 7 -6.12 -11.44 -8.25
C ASP A 7 -4.85 -10.96 -8.95
N GLU A 8 -4.91 -9.80 -9.62
CA GLU A 8 -3.73 -9.19 -10.23
C GLU A 8 -2.67 -8.86 -9.18
N ILE A 9 -3.06 -8.30 -8.03
CA ILE A 9 -2.12 -7.98 -6.95
C ILE A 9 -1.50 -9.25 -6.38
N LEU A 10 -2.31 -10.27 -6.09
CA LEU A 10 -1.86 -11.55 -5.57
C LEU A 10 -0.85 -12.22 -6.52
N SER A 11 -1.05 -12.08 -7.84
CA SER A 11 -0.10 -12.60 -8.84
C SER A 11 1.28 -11.93 -8.81
N THR A 12 1.41 -10.76 -8.17
CA THR A 12 2.69 -10.04 -8.03
C THR A 12 3.49 -10.40 -6.79
N LEU A 13 2.94 -11.25 -5.91
CA LEU A 13 3.57 -11.63 -4.66
C LEU A 13 4.57 -12.77 -4.88
N ASP A 14 5.70 -12.68 -4.17
CA ASP A 14 6.67 -13.77 -4.08
C ASP A 14 6.19 -14.90 -3.14
N ASP A 15 6.98 -15.97 -3.02
CA ASP A 15 6.68 -17.12 -2.15
C ASP A 15 6.51 -16.74 -0.66
N SER A 16 6.95 -15.55 -0.25
CA SER A 16 6.76 -15.00 1.10
C SER A 16 5.52 -14.11 1.22
N GLY A 17 4.70 -14.01 0.17
CA GLY A 17 3.51 -13.18 0.12
C GLY A 17 3.81 -11.70 -0.02
N ARG A 18 4.95 -11.32 -0.62
CA ARG A 18 5.41 -9.92 -0.71
C ARG A 18 5.66 -9.47 -2.13
N CYS A 19 5.37 -8.21 -2.41
CA CYS A 19 5.84 -7.51 -3.61
C CYS A 19 6.93 -6.52 -3.23
N MET A 20 8.16 -6.73 -3.73
CA MET A 20 9.31 -5.87 -3.42
C MET A 20 9.51 -5.64 -1.90
N GLY A 21 9.32 -6.71 -1.12
CA GLY A 21 9.45 -6.69 0.34
C GLY A 21 8.25 -6.11 1.10
N LEU A 22 7.17 -5.70 0.43
CA LEU A 22 5.93 -5.26 1.07
C LEU A 22 4.85 -6.35 0.99
N GLY A 23 4.30 -6.75 2.13
CA GLY A 23 3.16 -7.67 2.18
C GLY A 23 1.85 -6.98 1.79
N PHE A 24 0.92 -7.73 1.20
CA PHE A 24 -0.42 -7.25 0.89
C PHE A 24 -1.38 -7.56 2.05
N MET A 25 -1.84 -6.52 2.75
CA MET A 25 -2.67 -6.66 3.95
C MET A 25 -4.17 -6.83 3.61
N PRO A 26 -4.96 -7.53 4.43
CA PRO A 26 -6.41 -7.67 4.23
C PRO A 26 -7.14 -6.32 4.07
N GLU A 27 -6.76 -5.30 4.83
CA GLU A 27 -7.35 -3.96 4.73
C GLU A 27 -7.17 -3.32 3.34
N GLN A 28 -6.13 -3.70 2.60
CA GLN A 28 -5.90 -3.17 1.25
C GLN A 28 -6.92 -3.72 0.25
N LYS A 29 -7.51 -4.89 0.50
CA LYS A 29 -8.49 -5.52 -0.40
C LYS A 29 -9.72 -4.62 -0.62
N ALA A 30 -10.15 -3.89 0.41
CA ALA A 30 -11.29 -2.97 0.36
C ALA A 30 -11.13 -1.81 -0.63
N PHE A 31 -9.91 -1.60 -1.15
CA PHE A 31 -9.59 -0.53 -2.10
C PHE A 31 -9.33 -1.03 -3.52
N CYS A 32 -9.33 -2.35 -3.76
CA CYS A 32 -9.10 -2.93 -5.09
C CYS A 32 -10.15 -2.45 -6.10
N GLY A 33 -9.71 -2.23 -7.35
CA GLY A 33 -10.56 -1.76 -8.44
C GLY A 33 -10.98 -0.28 -8.39
N ARG A 34 -10.68 0.44 -7.30
CA ARG A 34 -11.07 1.85 -7.11
C ARG A 34 -9.97 2.82 -7.55
N GLU A 35 -10.36 4.05 -7.84
CA GLU A 35 -9.44 5.12 -8.26
C GLU A 35 -9.14 6.11 -7.13
N PHE A 36 -7.87 6.46 -7.00
CA PHE A 36 -7.39 7.43 -6.00
C PHE A 36 -6.35 8.37 -6.58
N ARG A 37 -6.24 9.55 -5.96
CA ARG A 37 -5.11 10.46 -6.18
C ARG A 37 -3.92 10.00 -5.36
N VAL A 38 -2.72 10.14 -5.92
CA VAL A 38 -1.47 9.93 -5.17
C VAL A 38 -1.21 11.20 -4.36
N VAL A 39 -1.03 11.06 -3.05
CA VAL A 39 -0.71 12.19 -2.16
C VAL A 39 0.78 12.28 -1.86
N LYS A 40 1.50 11.15 -1.88
CA LYS A 40 2.92 11.12 -1.57
C LYS A 40 3.60 9.91 -2.21
N ILE A 41 4.81 10.13 -2.72
CA ILE A 41 5.78 9.06 -3.00
C ILE A 41 6.73 8.98 -1.80
N VAL A 42 6.68 7.87 -1.07
CA VAL A 42 7.39 7.63 0.18
C VAL A 42 8.80 7.14 -0.14
N GLN A 43 9.80 7.94 0.25
CA GLN A 43 11.22 7.61 0.08
C GLN A 43 11.85 7.02 1.34
N ARG A 44 11.39 7.47 2.52
CA ARG A 44 11.93 7.06 3.82
C ARG A 44 10.81 6.92 4.84
N ILE A 45 10.95 5.96 5.74
CA ILE A 45 10.03 5.71 6.85
C ILE A 45 10.83 5.54 8.14
N MET A 46 10.30 6.01 9.25
CA MET A 46 10.84 5.72 10.57
C MET A 46 10.06 4.54 11.15
N LEU A 47 10.78 3.52 11.61
CA LEU A 47 10.16 2.40 12.30
C LEU A 47 9.83 2.79 13.73
N GLU A 48 8.56 2.65 14.12
CA GLU A 48 8.09 3.00 15.47
C GLU A 48 8.76 2.15 16.55
N THR A 49 9.12 0.90 16.25
CA THR A 49 9.66 -0.05 17.23
C THR A 49 11.06 0.29 17.73
N ASN A 50 11.87 0.98 16.93
CA ASN A 50 13.29 1.22 17.24
C ASN A 50 13.83 2.56 16.70
N SER A 51 12.96 3.44 16.19
CA SER A 51 13.31 4.73 15.57
C SER A 51 14.28 4.62 14.39
N GLU A 52 14.44 3.43 13.79
CA GLU A 52 15.30 3.22 12.64
C GLU A 52 14.70 3.90 11.40
N LEU A 53 15.49 4.71 10.71
CA LEU A 53 15.08 5.37 9.47
C LEU A 53 15.44 4.50 8.27
N ARG A 54 14.45 3.86 7.66
CA ARG A 54 14.61 3.02 6.48
C ARG A 54 14.34 3.78 5.19
N THR A 55 15.16 3.50 4.18
CA THR A 55 14.97 4.00 2.82
C THR A 55 14.26 2.94 1.98
N MET A 56 13.23 3.35 1.25
CA MET A 56 12.47 2.46 0.38
C MET A 56 13.31 2.10 -0.84
N LYS A 57 13.44 0.79 -1.12
CA LYS A 57 14.21 0.28 -2.27
C LYS A 57 13.46 0.40 -3.60
N SER A 58 12.16 0.64 -3.55
CA SER A 58 11.29 0.84 -4.71
C SER A 58 10.21 1.87 -4.39
N PRO A 59 9.67 2.57 -5.41
CA PRO A 59 8.64 3.57 -5.18
C PRO A 59 7.45 2.98 -4.42
N THR A 60 7.09 3.67 -3.35
CA THR A 60 5.99 3.29 -2.46
C THR A 60 5.08 4.50 -2.33
N LEU A 61 3.79 4.32 -2.52
CA LEU A 61 2.85 5.43 -2.68
C LEU A 61 1.84 5.44 -1.54
N PHE A 62 1.44 6.65 -1.15
CA PHE A 62 0.23 6.89 -0.38
C PHE A 62 -0.86 7.43 -1.30
N LEU A 63 -2.06 6.90 -1.09
CA LEU A 63 -3.27 7.27 -1.81
C LEU A 63 -4.18 8.09 -0.90
N GLU A 64 -4.87 9.07 -1.49
CA GLU A 64 -5.75 9.97 -0.75
C GLU A 64 -6.92 9.22 -0.11
N GLY A 65 -7.12 9.39 1.21
CA GLY A 65 -8.24 8.77 1.93
C GLY A 65 -8.13 7.26 2.10
N VAL A 66 -6.96 6.66 1.83
CA VAL A 66 -6.74 5.22 1.89
C VAL A 66 -5.91 4.87 3.12
N PHE A 67 -6.62 4.53 4.19
CA PHE A 67 -6.07 4.24 5.51
C PHE A 67 -6.37 2.81 5.93
N CYS A 68 -5.53 2.28 6.82
CA CYS A 68 -5.77 1.03 7.51
C CYS A 68 -7.00 1.18 8.42
N SER A 69 -7.95 0.23 8.35
CA SER A 69 -9.11 0.20 9.25
C SER A 69 -8.76 -0.25 10.67
N GLY A 70 -7.64 -0.96 10.83
CA GLY A 70 -7.19 -1.52 12.11
C GLY A 70 -7.92 -2.78 12.56
N GLU A 71 -8.90 -3.27 11.78
CA GLU A 71 -9.71 -4.46 12.10
C GLU A 71 -8.83 -5.71 12.31
N PHE A 72 -7.79 -5.89 11.48
CA PHE A 72 -6.85 -7.01 11.60
C PHE A 72 -5.66 -6.71 12.53
N HIS A 73 -5.75 -5.60 13.26
CA HIS A 73 -4.73 -5.11 14.21
C HIS A 73 -5.34 -4.81 15.59
N GLY A 74 -6.31 -5.61 16.03
CA GLY A 74 -6.94 -5.47 17.35
C GLY A 74 -7.83 -4.22 17.48
N ASN A 75 -8.49 -3.84 16.39
CA ASN A 75 -9.30 -2.61 16.29
C ASN A 75 -8.50 -1.34 16.59
N CYS A 76 -7.28 -1.28 16.05
CA CYS A 76 -6.39 -0.11 16.16
C CYS A 76 -7.01 1.13 15.50
N ASP A 77 -6.99 2.28 16.16
CA ASP A 77 -7.63 3.53 15.72
C ASP A 77 -6.68 4.54 15.04
N ARG A 78 -5.39 4.18 14.91
CA ARG A 78 -4.33 5.09 14.42
C ARG A 78 -4.49 5.53 12.96
N SER A 79 -5.35 4.87 12.18
CA SER A 79 -5.67 5.24 10.79
C SER A 79 -4.42 5.45 9.92
N CYS A 80 -3.44 4.55 10.02
CA CYS A 80 -2.18 4.65 9.30
C CYS A 80 -2.40 4.61 7.77
N TYR A 81 -1.62 5.36 7.01
CA TYR A 81 -1.60 5.23 5.55
C TYR A 81 -1.18 3.82 5.13
N LEU A 82 -1.91 3.23 4.19
CA LEU A 82 -1.52 1.98 3.56
C LEU A 82 -0.43 2.22 2.52
N PHE A 83 0.59 1.35 2.49
CA PHE A 83 1.64 1.39 1.49
C PHE A 83 1.20 0.70 0.20
N TRP A 84 1.42 1.36 -0.94
CA TRP A 84 1.12 0.80 -2.26
C TRP A 84 2.37 0.71 -3.11
N LYS A 85 2.60 -0.43 -3.77
CA LYS A 85 3.66 -0.59 -4.78
C LYS A 85 3.13 -0.24 -6.16
N GLU A 86 4.00 0.27 -7.02
CA GLU A 86 3.65 0.62 -8.39
C GLU A 86 3.00 -0.52 -9.19
N PRO A 87 3.42 -1.80 -9.09
CA PRO A 87 2.76 -2.90 -9.81
C PRO A 87 1.28 -3.07 -9.45
N TRP A 88 0.86 -2.65 -8.25
CA TRP A 88 -0.52 -2.74 -7.78
C TRP A 88 -1.41 -1.60 -8.30
N LEU A 89 -0.82 -0.64 -9.02
CA LEU A 89 -1.50 0.57 -9.47
C LEU A 89 -1.42 0.71 -10.98
N GLU A 90 -2.53 1.12 -11.59
CA GLU A 90 -2.63 1.47 -12.99
C GLU A 90 -2.76 3.00 -13.13
N ARG A 91 -2.06 3.58 -14.11
CA ARG A 91 -2.20 5.00 -14.44
C ARG A 91 -3.52 5.20 -15.16
N VAL A 92 -4.39 6.03 -14.57
CA VAL A 92 -5.63 6.46 -15.22
C VAL A 92 -5.30 7.71 -16.03
N THR A 93 -5.29 7.59 -17.35
CA THR A 93 -5.28 8.75 -18.25
C THR A 93 -6.71 9.30 -18.31
N LYS A 94 -6.90 10.54 -17.86
CA LYS A 94 -8.11 11.27 -18.24
C LYS A 94 -7.99 11.62 -19.72
N GLY A 95 -8.95 11.16 -20.51
CA GLY A 95 -9.14 11.62 -21.89
C GLY A 95 -9.59 13.08 -21.94
#